data_AF-A0A1Q6V4Q8-F1
#
_entry.id   AF-A0A1Q6V4Q8-F1
#
_cell.length_a   1.000
_cell.length_b   1.000
_cell.length_c   1.000
_cell.angle_alpha   90.00
_cell.angle_beta   90.00
_cell.angle_gamma   90.00
#
_symmetry.space_group_name_H-M   'P 1'
#
loop_
_entity.id
_entity.type
_entity.pdbx_description
1 polymer ?
#
loop_
_entity_poly.entity_id
_entity_poly.type
_entity_poly.pdbx_seq_one_letter_code
_entity_poly.pdbx_strand_id
1 'polypeptide(L)'
;MAANSHIEWTEATWNPVTGCTKVSAGCKNCYAERLAFRLEAMGNPRYRNGFMVTLHEDLIELPKRWREPRLIFVNSMSDLFHEQVPLEFIQRVFATMRACSQHTFQILTKRSGRLTSLARKIDWPANVWMGVSVEDSRVLSRVDDLRRVPAAIRFLSCEPLIGSLAG
;
A
#
# COMPACT_ATOMS: atom_id res chain seq x y z
N MET A 1 -8.82 -1.01 14.93
CA MET A 1 -8.01 -2.12 15.49
C MET A 1 -7.02 -2.55 14.41
N ALA A 2 -5.74 -2.56 14.74
CA ALA A 2 -4.62 -2.77 13.81
C ALA A 2 -3.38 -3.35 14.54
N ALA A 3 -3.59 -3.96 15.72
CA ALA A 3 -2.48 -4.27 16.62
C ALA A 3 -1.69 -5.51 16.20
N ASN A 4 -2.35 -6.52 15.61
CA ASN A 4 -1.74 -7.75 15.12
C ASN A 4 -2.29 -8.05 13.71
N SER A 5 -1.41 -8.18 12.72
CA SER A 5 -1.77 -8.56 11.36
C SER A 5 -1.92 -10.09 11.24
N HIS A 6 -2.83 -10.55 10.36
CA HIS A 6 -2.86 -11.95 9.91
C HIS A 6 -1.97 -12.20 8.68
N ILE A 7 -1.31 -11.15 8.17
CA ILE A 7 -0.35 -11.24 7.07
C ILE A 7 1.02 -11.59 7.66
N GLU A 8 1.54 -12.77 7.36
CA GLU A 8 2.65 -13.41 8.08
C GLU A 8 3.97 -12.62 8.09
N TRP A 9 4.19 -11.76 7.10
CA TRP A 9 5.42 -10.99 6.92
C TRP A 9 5.38 -9.56 7.51
N THR A 10 4.32 -9.21 8.23
CA THR A 10 4.16 -7.88 8.86
C THR A 10 3.51 -8.01 10.24
N GLU A 11 3.85 -7.11 11.16
CA GLU A 11 3.33 -7.14 12.53
C GLU A 11 2.00 -6.38 12.65
N ALA A 12 1.80 -5.35 11.84
CA ALA A 12 0.61 -4.51 11.87
C ALA A 12 0.22 -4.03 10.46
N THR A 13 -1.06 -3.74 10.25
CA THR A 13 -1.53 -3.07 9.03
C THR A 13 -2.03 -1.68 9.32
N TRP A 14 -1.73 -0.74 8.43
CA TRP A 14 -2.21 0.63 8.53
C TRP A 14 -2.89 1.03 7.23
N ASN A 15 -4.21 1.29 7.29
CA ASN A 15 -5.05 1.52 6.11
C ASN A 15 -5.65 2.94 6.12
N PRO A 16 -4.86 4.00 5.87
CA PRO A 16 -5.39 5.36 5.68
C PRO A 16 -6.27 5.49 4.42
N VAL A 17 -6.23 4.51 3.51
CA VAL A 17 -7.17 4.37 2.39
C VAL A 17 -7.74 2.96 2.39
N THR A 18 -9.01 2.81 2.04
CA THR A 18 -9.64 1.52 1.69
C THR A 18 -10.20 1.57 0.27
N GLY A 19 -10.32 0.42 -0.38
CA GLY A 19 -10.86 0.34 -1.73
C GLY A 19 -9.84 0.57 -2.83
N CYS A 20 -10.10 0.02 -4.02
CA CYS A 20 -9.21 0.08 -5.18
C CYS A 20 -9.98 -0.25 -6.47
N THR A 21 -9.34 -0.02 -7.63
CA THR A 21 -9.78 -0.57 -8.91
C THR A 21 -8.76 -1.54 -9.49
N LYS A 22 -9.23 -2.57 -10.20
CA LYS A 22 -8.39 -3.62 -10.80
C LYS A 22 -7.63 -3.09 -12.00
N VAL A 23 -6.31 -3.32 -12.05
CA VAL A 23 -5.42 -2.81 -13.12
C VAL A 23 -4.66 -3.90 -13.87
N SER A 24 -4.75 -5.16 -13.42
CA SER A 24 -4.00 -6.25 -14.04
C SER A 24 -4.60 -7.63 -13.73
N ALA A 25 -4.05 -8.65 -14.39
CA ALA A 25 -4.47 -10.04 -14.20
C ALA A 25 -4.32 -10.51 -12.73
N GLY A 26 -3.30 -10.01 -12.01
CA GLY A 26 -3.10 -10.30 -10.59
C GLY A 26 -4.24 -9.80 -9.69
N CYS A 27 -5.09 -8.89 -10.16
CA CYS A 27 -6.24 -8.39 -9.41
C CYS A 27 -7.48 -9.30 -9.50
N LYS A 28 -7.48 -10.34 -10.35
CA LYS A 28 -8.67 -11.18 -10.61
C LYS A 28 -9.28 -11.75 -9.33
N ASN A 29 -8.44 -12.24 -8.41
CA ASN A 29 -8.85 -12.90 -7.17
C ASN A 29 -8.50 -12.08 -5.90
N CYS A 30 -8.59 -10.74 -5.99
CA CYS A 30 -8.20 -9.84 -4.91
C CYS A 30 -8.88 -10.19 -3.58
N TYR A 31 -8.09 -10.45 -2.53
CA TYR A 31 -8.64 -10.72 -1.19
C TYR A 31 -9.28 -9.47 -0.59
N ALA A 32 -8.69 -8.30 -0.80
CA ALA A 32 -9.14 -7.04 -0.21
C ALA A 32 -10.55 -6.67 -0.71
N GLU A 33 -10.84 -6.92 -1.99
CA GLU A 33 -12.18 -6.72 -2.57
C GLU A 33 -13.23 -7.61 -1.89
N ARG A 34 -12.98 -8.92 -1.82
CA ARG A 34 -13.89 -9.88 -1.17
C ARG A 34 -14.11 -9.56 0.30
N LEU A 35 -13.05 -9.19 1.01
CA LEU A 35 -13.12 -8.81 2.42
C LEU A 35 -13.84 -7.48 2.61
N ALA A 36 -13.66 -6.49 1.71
CA ALA A 36 -14.38 -5.22 1.76
C ALA A 36 -15.89 -5.43 1.65
N PHE A 37 -16.37 -6.23 0.68
CA PHE A 37 -17.79 -6.55 0.56
C PHE A 37 -18.33 -7.33 1.76
N ARG A 38 -17.52 -8.22 2.35
CA ARG A 38 -17.91 -8.88 3.61
C ARG A 38 -18.05 -7.87 4.75
N LEU A 39 -17.09 -6.96 4.91
CA LEU A 39 -17.11 -5.95 5.98
C LEU A 39 -18.24 -4.94 5.79
N GLU A 40 -18.57 -4.60 4.55
CA GLU A 40 -19.75 -3.81 4.19
C GLU A 40 -21.04 -4.52 4.63
N ALA A 41 -21.21 -5.80 4.28
CA ALA A 41 -22.38 -6.58 4.69
C ALA A 41 -22.48 -6.76 6.23
N MET A 42 -21.36 -6.69 6.94
CA MET A 42 -21.30 -6.69 8.40
C MET A 42 -21.55 -5.30 9.02
N GLY A 43 -21.83 -4.27 8.22
CA GLY A 43 -22.10 -2.91 8.70
C GLY A 43 -20.87 -2.16 9.20
N ASN A 44 -19.66 -2.54 8.78
CA ASN A 44 -18.45 -1.83 9.19
C ASN A 44 -18.43 -0.42 8.56
N PRO A 45 -18.40 0.67 9.36
CA PRO A 45 -18.53 2.03 8.84
C PRO A 45 -17.40 2.43 7.87
N ARG A 46 -16.21 1.82 7.99
CA ARG A 46 -15.08 2.10 7.07
C ARG A 46 -15.24 1.48 5.69
N TYR A 47 -16.19 0.56 5.53
CA TYR A 47 -16.48 -0.16 4.29
C TYR A 47 -17.91 0.11 3.81
N ARG A 48 -18.54 1.19 4.26
CA ARG A 48 -19.88 1.61 3.82
C ARG A 48 -20.00 1.88 2.31
N ASN A 49 -18.85 2.08 1.64
CA ASN A 49 -18.74 2.29 0.19
C ASN A 49 -18.20 1.04 -0.52
N GLY A 50 -18.34 -0.15 0.09
CA GLY A 50 -17.75 -1.40 -0.37
C GLY A 50 -16.26 -1.29 -0.67
N PHE A 51 -15.88 -1.53 -1.92
CA PHE A 51 -14.50 -1.47 -2.41
C PHE A 51 -14.15 -0.17 -3.16
N MET A 52 -15.00 0.86 -3.10
CA MET A 52 -14.67 2.17 -3.65
C MET A 52 -13.57 2.86 -2.84
N VAL A 53 -12.68 3.58 -3.53
CA VAL A 53 -11.58 4.32 -2.89
C VAL A 53 -12.15 5.32 -1.89
N THR A 54 -11.77 5.14 -0.63
CA THR A 54 -12.24 5.94 0.50
C THR A 54 -11.04 6.35 1.34
N LEU A 55 -10.88 7.66 1.55
CA LEU A 55 -9.82 8.24 2.38
C LEU A 55 -10.27 8.29 3.84
N HIS A 56 -9.39 7.89 4.75
CA HIS A 56 -9.62 7.89 6.20
C HIS A 56 -8.68 8.90 6.86
N GLU A 57 -9.08 10.17 6.84
CA GLU A 57 -8.35 11.30 7.44
C GLU A 57 -7.99 11.04 8.92
N ASP A 58 -8.91 10.42 9.65
CA ASP A 58 -8.76 10.08 11.07
C ASP A 58 -7.66 9.04 11.35
N LEU A 59 -7.21 8.33 10.32
CA LEU A 59 -6.18 7.30 10.43
C LEU A 59 -4.78 7.76 10.03
N ILE A 60 -4.61 8.94 9.43
CA ILE A 60 -3.29 9.40 8.94
C ILE A 60 -2.24 9.41 10.05
N GLU A 61 -2.65 9.68 11.29
CA GLU A 61 -1.73 9.77 12.42
C GLU A 61 -1.76 8.52 13.33
N LEU A 62 -2.48 7.46 12.95
CA LEU A 62 -2.61 6.26 13.78
C LEU A 62 -1.24 5.67 14.23
N PRO A 63 -0.22 5.58 13.37
CA PRO A 63 1.10 5.08 13.78
C PRO A 63 1.75 5.88 14.90
N LYS A 64 1.44 7.17 15.06
CA LYS A 64 2.00 7.99 16.17
C LYS A 64 1.57 7.48 17.55
N ARG A 65 0.51 6.67 17.61
CA ARG A 65 0.01 6.07 18.86
C ARG A 65 0.73 4.77 19.23
N TRP A 66 1.57 4.22 18.36
CA TRP A 66 2.28 2.98 18.60
C TRP A 66 3.69 3.26 19.13
N ARG A 67 3.96 2.82 20.35
CA ARG A 67 5.25 3.06 21.03
C ARG A 67 6.31 2.04 20.61
N GLU A 68 5.95 0.77 20.61
CA GLU A 68 6.87 -0.31 20.26
C GLU A 68 7.22 -0.28 18.77
N PRO A 69 8.50 -0.47 18.39
CA PRO A 69 8.92 -0.68 17.01
C PRO A 69 8.06 -1.75 16.33
N ARG A 70 7.69 -1.48 15.08
CA ARG A 70 6.80 -2.35 14.29
C ARG A 70 7.21 -2.36 12.82
N LEU A 71 7.06 -3.50 12.18
CA LEU A 71 7.02 -3.66 10.72
C LEU A 71 5.56 -3.54 10.26
N ILE A 72 5.23 -2.43 9.59
CA ILE A 72 3.85 -2.04 9.27
C ILE A 72 3.61 -2.12 7.77
N PHE A 73 2.65 -2.93 7.36
CA PHE A 73 2.18 -2.93 5.98
C PHE A 73 1.11 -1.85 5.75
N VAL A 74 1.42 -0.93 4.85
CA VAL A 74 0.60 0.24 4.53
C VAL A 74 -0.35 -0.12 3.39
N ASN A 75 -1.63 0.21 3.58
CA ASN A 75 -2.69 0.02 2.60
C ASN A 75 -2.88 -1.45 2.17
N SER A 76 -2.95 -2.37 3.13
CA SER A 76 -3.32 -3.77 2.89
C SER A 76 -4.73 -3.96 2.30
N MET A 77 -5.58 -2.93 2.32
CA MET A 77 -6.96 -2.96 1.84
C MET A 77 -7.22 -1.99 0.67
N SER A 78 -6.15 -1.45 0.06
CA SER A 78 -6.21 -0.47 -1.03
C SER A 78 -4.87 -0.39 -1.78
N ASP A 79 -4.67 0.65 -2.59
CA ASP A 79 -3.38 1.01 -3.18
C ASP A 79 -3.13 2.50 -2.90
N LEU A 80 -2.07 2.85 -2.17
CA LEU A 80 -1.78 4.25 -1.78
C LEU A 80 -1.55 5.15 -3.01
N PHE A 81 -1.08 4.57 -4.12
CA PHE A 81 -0.84 5.27 -5.38
C PHE A 81 -2.02 5.14 -6.36
N HIS A 82 -3.24 4.88 -5.87
CA HIS A 82 -4.44 4.95 -6.69
C HIS A 82 -4.65 6.37 -7.25
N GLU A 83 -5.22 6.48 -8.46
CA GLU A 83 -5.37 7.78 -9.14
C GLU A 83 -6.29 8.78 -8.40
N GLN A 84 -7.24 8.24 -7.65
CA GLN A 84 -8.17 8.98 -6.80
C GLN A 84 -7.58 9.40 -5.44
N VAL A 85 -6.36 8.96 -5.08
CA VAL A 85 -5.70 9.42 -3.85
C VAL A 85 -4.89 10.69 -4.17
N PRO A 86 -5.23 11.85 -3.59
CA PRO A 86 -4.53 13.10 -3.88
C PRO A 86 -3.07 13.08 -3.41
N LEU A 87 -2.19 13.80 -4.11
CA LEU A 87 -0.78 13.91 -3.73
C LEU A 87 -0.61 14.43 -2.30
N GLU A 88 -1.38 15.43 -1.89
CA GLU A 88 -1.31 16.01 -0.54
C GLU A 88 -1.63 14.98 0.55
N PHE A 89 -2.57 14.07 0.28
CA PHE A 89 -2.90 12.96 1.18
C PHE A 89 -1.71 12.00 1.31
N ILE A 90 -1.09 11.64 0.17
CA ILE A 90 0.11 10.78 0.15
C ILE A 90 1.25 11.45 0.94
N GLN A 91 1.49 12.75 0.73
CA GLN A 91 2.52 13.50 1.44
C GLN A 91 2.29 13.50 2.96
N ARG A 92 1.05 13.67 3.43
CA ARG A 92 0.71 13.59 4.86
C ARG A 92 0.92 12.18 5.43
N VAL A 93 0.58 11.14 4.67
CA VAL A 93 0.86 9.74 5.04
C VAL A 93 2.37 9.50 5.18
N PHE A 94 3.19 9.98 4.24
CA PHE A 94 4.65 9.90 4.32
C PHE A 94 5.24 10.76 5.45
N ALA A 95 4.63 11.91 5.76
CA ALA A 95 5.03 12.73 6.91
C ALA A 95 4.83 11.99 8.23
N THR A 96 3.75 11.22 8.40
CA THR A 96 3.60 10.33 9.55
C THR A 96 4.69 9.25 9.58
N MET A 97 5.02 8.63 8.44
CA MET A 97 6.07 7.60 8.41
C MET A 97 7.43 8.15 8.86
N ARG A 98 7.77 9.36 8.41
CA ARG A 98 8.98 10.08 8.84
C ARG A 98 8.98 10.38 10.34
N ALA A 99 7.85 10.85 10.85
CA ALA A 99 7.72 11.20 12.27
C ALA A 99 7.81 9.96 13.19
N CYS A 100 7.45 8.79 12.67
CA CYS A 100 7.51 7.53 13.40
C CYS A 100 8.73 6.68 12.99
N SER A 101 9.93 7.22 13.17
CA SER A 101 11.19 6.56 12.76
C SER A 101 11.49 5.26 13.50
N GLN A 102 10.81 4.99 14.62
CA GLN A 102 10.90 3.71 15.34
C GLN A 102 10.21 2.56 14.61
N HIS A 103 9.34 2.84 13.63
CA HIS A 103 8.69 1.81 12.82
C HIS A 103 9.33 1.70 11.45
N THR A 104 9.21 0.52 10.84
CA THR A 104 9.49 0.29 9.43
C THR A 104 8.17 0.16 8.68
N PHE A 105 8.01 0.89 7.57
CA PHE A 105 6.80 0.90 6.77
C PHE A 105 7.03 0.23 5.43
N GLN A 106 6.23 -0.78 5.10
CA GLN A 106 6.23 -1.44 3.82
C GLN A 106 5.04 -0.93 3.00
N ILE A 107 5.31 -0.45 1.78
CA ILE A 107 4.28 0.00 0.84
C ILE A 107 4.38 -0.86 -0.42
N LEU A 108 3.24 -1.31 -0.93
CA LEU A 108 3.18 -2.08 -2.16
C LEU A 108 2.17 -1.46 -3.12
N THR A 109 2.52 -1.36 -4.40
CA THR A 109 1.60 -0.84 -5.45
C THR A 109 1.67 -1.65 -6.74
N LYS A 110 0.56 -1.69 -7.48
CA LYS A 110 0.53 -2.14 -8.88
C LYS A 110 0.59 -0.97 -9.88
N ARG A 111 0.61 0.27 -9.38
CA ARG A 111 0.51 1.52 -10.15
C ARG A 111 1.87 2.22 -10.23
N SER A 112 2.88 1.49 -10.69
CA SER A 112 4.29 1.93 -10.74
C SER A 112 4.50 3.22 -11.54
N GLY A 113 3.73 3.44 -12.61
CA GLY A 113 3.79 4.68 -13.39
C GLY A 113 3.38 5.90 -12.57
N ARG A 114 2.30 5.80 -11.78
CA ARG A 114 1.88 6.88 -10.87
C ARG A 114 2.90 7.07 -9.75
N LEU A 115 3.37 5.99 -9.14
CA LEU A 115 4.47 6.02 -8.17
C LEU A 115 5.66 6.83 -8.72
N THR A 116 6.14 6.50 -9.91
CA THR A 116 7.29 7.18 -10.54
C THR A 116 7.02 8.66 -10.80
N SER A 117 5.82 9.01 -11.30
CA SER A 117 5.43 10.40 -11.56
C SER A 117 5.38 11.28 -10.30
N LEU A 118 5.07 10.68 -9.15
CA LEU A 118 4.96 11.37 -7.86
C LEU A 118 6.25 11.28 -7.03
N ALA A 119 7.16 10.37 -7.37
CA ALA A 119 8.32 10.04 -6.56
C ALA A 119 9.20 11.26 -6.19
N ARG A 120 9.35 12.22 -7.10
CA ARG A 120 10.11 13.47 -6.86
C ARG A 120 9.39 14.48 -5.98
N LYS A 121 8.08 14.30 -5.75
CA LYS A 121 7.23 15.17 -4.92
C LYS A 121 6.99 14.58 -3.52
N ILE A 122 7.55 13.41 -3.26
CA ILE A 122 7.45 12.69 -1.98
C ILE A 122 8.82 12.77 -1.32
N ASP A 123 8.82 13.05 -0.03
CA ASP A 123 10.04 13.09 0.77
C ASP A 123 10.23 11.72 1.45
N TRP A 124 11.15 10.91 0.93
CA TRP A 124 11.31 9.48 1.25
C TRP A 124 12.11 9.26 2.53
N PRO A 125 11.49 8.88 3.67
CA PRO A 125 12.23 8.60 4.87
C PRO A 125 12.92 7.22 4.79
N ALA A 126 14.05 7.06 5.49
CA ALA A 126 14.86 5.84 5.43
C ALA A 126 14.13 4.58 5.93
N ASN A 127 13.11 4.75 6.78
CA ASN A 127 12.29 3.69 7.33
C ASN A 127 11.11 3.26 6.43
N VAL A 128 11.07 3.72 5.17
CA VAL A 128 10.08 3.27 4.17
C VAL A 128 10.72 2.30 3.19
N TRP A 129 10.14 1.11 3.10
CA TRP A 129 10.42 0.09 2.11
C TRP A 129 9.35 0.22 1.02
N MET A 130 9.77 0.59 -0.19
CA MET A 130 8.86 0.79 -1.31
C MET A 130 8.91 -0.41 -2.25
N GLY A 131 7.76 -1.01 -2.54
CA GLY A 131 7.69 -2.16 -3.43
C GLY A 131 6.64 -2.05 -4.51
N VAL A 132 6.82 -2.86 -5.54
CA VAL A 132 5.82 -3.08 -6.60
C VAL A 132 5.42 -4.55 -6.65
N SER A 133 4.16 -4.83 -6.96
CA SER A 133 3.74 -6.20 -7.27
C SER A 133 4.11 -6.56 -8.71
N VAL A 134 4.72 -7.72 -8.91
CA VAL A 134 5.09 -8.27 -10.22
C VAL A 134 4.50 -9.66 -10.34
N GLU A 135 3.39 -9.77 -11.09
CA GLU A 135 2.65 -11.03 -11.18
C GLU A 135 3.12 -11.97 -12.31
N ASP A 136 3.72 -11.41 -13.37
CA ASP A 136 4.32 -12.13 -14.50
C ASP A 136 5.15 -11.18 -15.39
N SER A 137 5.70 -11.69 -16.49
CA SER A 137 6.57 -10.97 -17.43
C SER A 137 5.92 -9.76 -18.10
N ARG A 138 4.58 -9.71 -18.19
CA ARG A 138 3.84 -8.60 -18.84
C ARG A 138 3.92 -7.30 -18.02
N VAL A 139 4.30 -7.39 -16.75
CA VAL A 139 4.36 -6.25 -15.83
C VAL A 139 5.77 -5.97 -15.31
N LEU A 140 6.81 -6.52 -15.95
CA LEU A 140 8.20 -6.28 -15.56
C LEU A 140 8.62 -4.81 -15.64
N SER A 141 7.96 -4.00 -16.49
CA SER A 141 8.17 -2.55 -16.53
C SER A 141 7.98 -1.86 -15.17
N ARG A 142 7.19 -2.45 -14.26
CA ARG A 142 7.03 -1.95 -12.88
C ARG A 142 8.35 -1.99 -12.10
N VAL A 143 9.23 -2.94 -12.40
CA VAL A 143 10.57 -3.04 -11.78
C VAL A 143 11.44 -1.88 -12.24
N ASP A 144 11.40 -1.53 -13.53
CA ASP A 144 12.14 -0.38 -14.07
C ASP A 144 11.65 0.95 -13.51
N ASP A 145 10.34 1.10 -13.36
CA ASP A 145 9.74 2.22 -12.66
C ASP A 145 10.24 2.30 -11.21
N LEU A 146 10.21 1.18 -10.46
CA LEU A 146 10.68 1.15 -9.07
C LEU A 146 12.15 1.52 -8.93
N ARG A 147 13.01 1.12 -9.88
CA ARG A 147 14.45 1.49 -9.89
C ARG A 147 14.66 3.00 -9.91
N ARG A 148 13.71 3.78 -10.45
CA ARG A 148 13.78 5.26 -10.52
C ARG A 148 13.29 5.96 -9.26
N VAL A 149 12.59 5.26 -8.37
CA VAL A 149 12.05 5.82 -7.12
C VAL A 149 13.16 5.99 -6.10
N PRO A 150 13.34 7.13 -5.42
CA PRO A 150 14.45 7.36 -4.50
C PRO A 150 14.20 6.82 -3.08
N ALA A 151 13.58 5.64 -2.96
CA ALA A 151 13.41 4.95 -1.67
C ALA A 151 14.74 4.29 -1.24
N ALA A 152 15.04 4.32 0.07
CA ALA A 152 16.25 3.70 0.62
C ALA A 152 16.24 2.18 0.42
N ILE A 153 15.08 1.54 0.65
CA ILE A 153 14.85 0.13 0.41
C ILE A 153 13.76 -0.04 -0.64
N ARG A 154 14.06 -0.86 -1.65
CA ARG A 154 13.14 -1.23 -2.72
C ARG A 154 12.98 -2.74 -2.72
N PHE A 155 11.75 -3.23 -2.88
CA PHE A 155 11.50 -4.67 -2.92
C PHE A 155 10.44 -5.05 -3.97
N LEU A 156 10.42 -6.32 -4.36
CA LEU A 156 9.40 -6.87 -5.23
C LEU A 156 8.49 -7.78 -4.42
N SER A 157 7.18 -7.65 -4.62
CA SER A 157 6.24 -8.70 -4.23
C SER A 157 5.88 -9.47 -5.49
N CYS A 158 6.34 -10.70 -5.59
CA CYS A 158 6.04 -11.56 -6.73
C CYS A 158 4.69 -12.26 -6.55
N GLU A 159 3.65 -11.50 -6.15
CA GLU A 159 2.34 -12.05 -5.79
C GLU A 159 1.14 -11.32 -6.42
N PRO A 160 0.15 -12.07 -6.92
CA PRO A 160 0.18 -13.52 -7.12
C PRO A 160 1.15 -13.90 -8.26
N LEU A 161 2.00 -14.92 -8.07
CA LEU A 161 2.88 -15.43 -9.12
C LEU A 161 2.06 -16.25 -10.12
N ILE A 162 1.56 -15.60 -11.17
CA ILE A 162 0.66 -16.22 -12.15
C ILE A 162 1.35 -16.54 -13.48
N GLY A 163 2.64 -16.25 -13.59
CA GLY A 163 3.44 -16.55 -14.77
C GLY A 163 4.94 -16.36 -14.53
N SER A 164 5.73 -16.58 -15.59
CA SER A 164 7.19 -16.41 -15.56
C SER A 164 7.58 -14.96 -15.30
N LEU A 165 8.69 -14.75 -14.57
CA LEU A 165 9.32 -13.45 -14.36
C LEU A 165 10.60 -13.26 -15.18
N ALA A 166 10.86 -14.13 -16.16
CA ALA A 166 11.97 -13.96 -17.07
C ALA A 166 11.72 -12.75 -17.99
N GLY A 167 12.72 -11.86 -18.09
CA GLY A 167 12.75 -10.70 -18.98
C GLY A 167 13.94 -9.79 -18.72
#